data_AF-A0A1V9A735-F1
#
_entry.id   AF-A0A1V9A735-F1
#
_cell.length_a   1.000
_cell.length_b   1.000
_cell.length_c   1.000
_cell.angle_alpha   90.00
_cell.angle_beta   90.00
_cell.angle_gamma   90.00
#
_symmetry.space_group_name_H-M   'P 1'
#
loop_
_entity.id
_entity.type
_entity.pdbx_description
1 polymer ?
#
loop_
_entity_poly.entity_id
_entity_poly.type
_entity_poly.pdbx_seq_one_letter_code
_entity_poly.pdbx_strand_id
1 'polypeptide(L)'
;MGALRDAAVIDLGDFFRYEFRDVEQQWEEGVTCRVRFETYFGSKNCGVVAVDVVANLRPQGCPYRGPLDQPFDIDLGEGMVPEVRMWPLEDHVADKIAAMYERHSGRPSSRYKDLVDLVLMASRAELDGTGTHAALHTEVERRSAAGVEITLPQQFEIPERTSWSRGYRTVARITPALTTAFHTLDGCEPLMHEFVTPLLGMRPPGWWVPARGRWT
;
A
#
# COMPACT_ATOMS: atom_id res chain seq x y z
N MET A 1 -1.99 -20.80 -4.66
CA MET A 1 -2.93 -20.82 -5.81
C MET A 1 -4.18 -21.64 -5.53
N GLY A 2 -4.06 -22.91 -5.11
CA GLY A 2 -5.23 -23.75 -4.76
C GLY A 2 -6.19 -23.07 -3.78
N ALA A 3 -5.68 -22.60 -2.64
CA ALA A 3 -6.50 -21.95 -1.61
C ALA A 3 -7.38 -20.78 -2.09
N LEU A 4 -6.93 -19.94 -3.03
CA LEU A 4 -7.75 -18.84 -3.57
C LEU A 4 -8.88 -19.36 -4.47
N ARG A 5 -8.60 -20.41 -5.25
CA ARG A 5 -9.63 -21.05 -6.08
C ARG A 5 -10.64 -21.80 -5.21
N ASP A 6 -10.16 -22.45 -4.15
CA ASP A 6 -11.01 -23.14 -3.19
C ASP A 6 -11.91 -22.16 -2.43
N ALA A 7 -11.41 -20.97 -2.08
CA ALA A 7 -12.21 -19.91 -1.48
C ALA A 7 -13.26 -19.34 -2.46
N ALA A 8 -12.90 -19.16 -3.73
CA ALA A 8 -13.78 -18.57 -4.74
C ALA A 8 -15.03 -19.41 -5.07
N VAL A 9 -15.03 -20.70 -4.75
CA VAL A 9 -16.19 -21.60 -4.96
C VAL A 9 -17.12 -21.69 -3.74
N ILE A 10 -16.77 -21.05 -2.62
CA ILE A 10 -17.63 -21.01 -1.43
C ILE A 10 -18.81 -20.09 -1.72
N ASP A 11 -20.02 -20.65 -1.67
CA ASP A 11 -21.26 -19.87 -1.75
C ASP A 11 -21.56 -19.24 -0.40
N LEU A 12 -21.51 -17.91 -0.34
CA LEU A 12 -21.80 -17.14 0.87
C LEU A 12 -23.28 -16.76 0.98
N GLY A 13 -24.12 -17.12 0.01
CA GLY A 13 -25.54 -16.74 -0.02
C GLY A 13 -25.78 -15.25 -0.31
N ASP A 14 -24.76 -14.54 -0.81
CA ASP A 14 -24.76 -13.10 -1.10
C ASP A 14 -25.02 -12.80 -2.58
N PHE A 15 -25.42 -13.81 -3.35
CA PHE A 15 -25.63 -13.80 -4.80
C PHE A 15 -24.36 -13.52 -5.64
N PHE A 16 -23.18 -13.41 -5.02
CA PHE A 16 -21.94 -13.31 -5.76
C PHE A 16 -21.42 -14.70 -6.15
N ARG A 17 -20.89 -14.79 -7.37
CA ARG A 17 -20.15 -15.96 -7.83
C ARG A 17 -18.87 -15.52 -8.51
N TYR A 18 -17.80 -16.27 -8.25
CA TYR A 18 -16.49 -16.04 -8.85
C TYR A 18 -16.10 -17.26 -9.69
N GLU A 19 -15.75 -17.04 -10.95
CA GLU A 19 -15.28 -18.08 -11.85
C GLU A 19 -13.81 -17.81 -12.18
N PHE A 20 -12.94 -18.79 -11.91
CA PHE A 20 -11.51 -18.66 -12.20
C PHE A 20 -11.29 -18.39 -13.70
N ARG A 21 -10.56 -17.32 -14.01
CA ARG A 21 -10.27 -16.91 -15.37
C ARG A 21 -8.85 -17.32 -15.79
N ASP A 22 -7.84 -16.69 -15.20
CA ASP A 22 -6.44 -16.91 -15.54
C ASP A 22 -5.49 -16.55 -14.38
N VAL A 23 -4.22 -16.89 -14.59
CA VAL A 23 -3.09 -16.47 -13.75
C VAL A 23 -2.09 -15.78 -14.66
N GLU A 24 -1.72 -14.57 -14.31
CA GLU A 24 -0.62 -13.85 -14.94
C GLU A 24 0.56 -13.83 -14.00
N GLN A 25 1.67 -14.44 -14.41
CA GLN A 25 2.93 -14.33 -13.66
C GLN A 25 3.50 -12.94 -13.87
N GLN A 26 3.77 -12.24 -12.77
CA GLN A 26 4.49 -10.99 -12.80
C GLN A 26 5.97 -11.28 -12.55
N TRP A 27 6.82 -10.83 -13.47
CA TRP A 27 8.25 -11.12 -13.45
C TRP A 27 9.04 -10.18 -12.54
N GLU A 28 8.39 -9.20 -11.92
CA GLU A 28 9.00 -8.37 -10.90
C GLU A 28 9.20 -9.23 -9.64
N GLU A 29 10.47 -9.49 -9.34
CA GLU A 29 10.98 -10.31 -8.22
C GLU A 29 10.66 -11.81 -8.26
N GLY A 30 9.91 -12.31 -9.25
CA GLY A 30 9.67 -13.75 -9.45
C GLY A 30 8.79 -14.44 -8.39
N VAL A 31 8.18 -13.65 -7.51
CA VAL A 31 7.40 -14.13 -6.35
C VAL A 31 5.97 -13.56 -6.34
N THR A 32 5.58 -12.83 -7.40
CA THR A 32 4.28 -12.20 -7.54
C THR A 32 3.47 -12.84 -8.67
N CYS A 33 2.18 -13.04 -8.45
CA CYS A 33 1.26 -13.43 -9.51
C CYS A 33 -0.10 -12.78 -9.33
N ARG A 34 -0.74 -12.45 -10.45
CA ARG A 34 -2.09 -11.90 -10.48
C ARG A 34 -3.07 -13.01 -10.84
N VAL A 35 -3.99 -13.31 -9.93
CA VAL A 35 -5.06 -14.29 -10.14
C VAL A 35 -6.33 -13.55 -10.49
N ARG A 36 -6.99 -13.93 -11.59
CA ARG A 36 -8.22 -13.25 -12.05
C ARG A 36 -9.44 -14.16 -11.96
N PHE A 37 -10.57 -13.55 -11.61
CA PHE A 37 -11.87 -14.20 -11.58
C PHE A 37 -12.90 -13.34 -12.30
N GLU A 38 -13.73 -13.97 -13.13
CA GLU A 38 -14.98 -13.36 -13.61
C GLU A 38 -15.96 -13.33 -12.43
N THR A 39 -16.57 -12.17 -12.19
CA THR A 39 -17.48 -11.94 -11.09
C THR A 39 -18.90 -11.84 -11.61
N TYR A 40 -19.83 -12.53 -10.97
CA TYR A 40 -21.26 -12.49 -11.28
C TYR A 40 -22.06 -12.08 -10.05
N PHE A 41 -23.14 -11.33 -10.27
CA PHE A 41 -24.18 -11.07 -9.27
C PHE A 41 -25.50 -11.61 -9.80
N GLY A 42 -25.99 -12.71 -9.21
CA GLY A 42 -27.05 -13.52 -9.81
C GLY A 42 -26.64 -14.04 -11.19
N SER A 43 -27.37 -13.65 -12.24
CA SER A 43 -27.04 -14.01 -13.64
C SER A 43 -26.22 -12.95 -14.38
N LYS A 44 -25.97 -11.79 -13.77
CA LYS A 44 -25.27 -10.67 -14.42
C LYS A 44 -23.77 -10.79 -14.23
N ASN A 45 -23.01 -10.71 -15.33
CA ASN A 45 -21.55 -10.53 -15.26
C ASN A 45 -21.23 -9.08 -14.85
N CYS A 46 -20.41 -8.93 -13.81
CA CYS A 46 -20.02 -7.66 -13.18
C CYS A 46 -18.57 -7.26 -13.50
N GLY A 47 -17.90 -7.98 -14.39
CA GLY A 47 -16.51 -7.78 -14.77
C GLY A 47 -15.55 -8.71 -14.04
N VAL A 48 -14.28 -8.30 -13.99
CA VAL A 48 -13.19 -9.12 -13.47
C VAL A 48 -12.65 -8.53 -12.17
N VAL A 49 -12.53 -9.38 -11.15
CA VAL A 49 -11.71 -9.08 -9.97
C VAL A 49 -10.34 -9.72 -10.12
N ALA A 50 -9.29 -8.98 -9.75
CA ALA A 50 -7.92 -9.46 -9.76
C ALA A 50 -7.35 -9.43 -8.34
N VAL A 51 -6.66 -10.50 -7.96
CA VAL A 51 -5.97 -10.65 -6.67
C VAL A 51 -4.48 -10.76 -6.95
N ASP A 52 -3.72 -9.77 -6.49
CA ASP A 52 -2.26 -9.82 -6.51
C ASP A 52 -1.76 -10.63 -5.31
N VAL A 53 -1.06 -11.71 -5.60
CA VAL A 53 -0.52 -12.63 -4.59
C VAL A 53 0.99 -12.47 -4.58
N VAL A 54 1.49 -12.04 -3.43
CA VAL A 54 2.92 -11.99 -3.13
C VAL A 54 3.23 -13.08 -2.12
N ALA A 55 4.18 -13.96 -2.44
CA ALA A 55 4.64 -15.00 -1.53
C ALA A 55 5.97 -14.61 -0.85
N ASN A 56 6.41 -15.42 0.13
CA ASN A 56 7.74 -15.34 0.76
C ASN A 56 8.12 -14.00 1.43
N LEU A 57 7.18 -13.08 1.62
CA LEU A 57 7.38 -11.92 2.48
C LEU A 57 7.14 -12.31 3.94
N ARG A 58 7.96 -11.76 4.82
CA ARG A 58 7.76 -11.83 6.28
C ARG A 58 7.60 -10.40 6.78
N PRO A 59 6.46 -10.07 7.42
CA PRO A 59 6.28 -8.74 7.98
C PRO A 59 7.28 -8.50 9.11
N GLN A 60 7.79 -7.27 9.21
CA GLN A 60 8.53 -6.81 10.38
C GLN A 60 7.60 -6.41 11.52
N GLY A 61 6.50 -5.72 11.19
CA GLY A 61 5.45 -5.36 12.13
C GLY A 61 4.51 -6.52 12.44
N CYS A 62 3.54 -6.26 13.33
CA CYS A 62 2.52 -7.24 13.68
C CYS A 62 1.31 -7.09 12.74
N PRO A 63 0.90 -8.14 12.00
CA PRO A 63 -0.30 -8.06 11.18
C PRO A 63 -1.52 -7.68 12.01
N TYR A 64 -2.28 -6.69 11.56
CA TYR A 64 -3.54 -6.34 12.18
C TYR A 64 -4.53 -7.50 12.02
N ARG A 65 -5.31 -7.76 13.07
CA ARG A 65 -6.39 -8.73 13.07
C ARG A 65 -7.61 -8.13 13.73
N GLY A 66 -8.72 -8.03 13.00
CA GLY A 66 -9.95 -7.44 13.51
C GLY A 66 -11.06 -7.41 12.48
N PRO A 67 -12.26 -6.94 12.86
CA PRO A 67 -13.37 -6.80 11.93
C PRO A 67 -13.03 -5.75 10.87
N LEU A 68 -13.53 -5.95 9.66
CA LEU A 68 -13.46 -4.92 8.63
C LEU A 68 -14.46 -3.80 8.93
N ASP A 69 -13.97 -2.60 9.22
CA ASP A 69 -14.82 -1.40 9.24
C ASP A 69 -15.37 -1.17 7.82
N GLN A 70 -16.66 -1.39 7.64
CA GLN A 70 -17.30 -1.30 6.33
C GLN A 70 -17.35 0.18 5.88
N PRO A 71 -16.70 0.56 4.77
CA PRO A 71 -16.70 1.94 4.31
C PRO A 71 -18.03 2.37 3.66
N PHE A 72 -18.94 1.42 3.48
CA PHE A 72 -20.29 1.58 2.96
C PHE A 72 -21.24 0.70 3.75
N ASP A 73 -22.51 1.11 3.82
CA ASP A 73 -23.56 0.34 4.46
C ASP A 73 -24.01 -0.78 3.50
N ILE A 74 -23.39 -1.96 3.63
CA ILE A 74 -23.84 -3.18 2.95
C ILE A 74 -24.35 -4.13 4.03
N ASP A 75 -25.63 -4.46 3.92
CA ASP A 75 -26.24 -5.56 4.67
C ASP A 75 -25.64 -6.88 4.18
N LEU A 76 -24.62 -7.35 4.89
CA LEU A 76 -24.04 -8.67 4.69
C LEU A 76 -24.85 -9.76 5.40
N GLY A 77 -25.89 -9.41 6.16
CA GLY A 77 -26.57 -10.29 7.11
C GLY A 77 -25.92 -10.28 8.50
N GLU A 78 -26.72 -10.58 9.54
CA GLU A 78 -26.25 -10.65 10.91
C GLU A 78 -25.08 -11.64 11.06
N GLY A 79 -23.95 -11.18 11.61
CA GLY A 79 -22.77 -12.02 11.87
C GLY A 79 -21.82 -12.23 10.68
N MET A 80 -22.06 -11.58 9.54
CA MET A 80 -21.28 -11.79 8.31
C MET A 80 -20.15 -10.77 8.09
N VAL A 81 -19.84 -9.91 9.07
CA VAL A 81 -18.67 -9.01 8.97
C VAL A 81 -17.40 -9.87 9.05
N PRO A 82 -16.59 -9.94 7.98
CA PRO A 82 -15.42 -10.79 7.99
C PRO A 82 -14.35 -10.23 8.93
N GLU A 83 -13.70 -11.13 9.66
CA GLU A 83 -12.45 -10.82 10.32
C GLU A 83 -11.35 -10.79 9.26
N VAL A 84 -10.62 -9.68 9.18
CA VAL A 84 -9.53 -9.50 8.22
C VAL A 84 -8.18 -9.58 8.92
N ARG A 85 -7.19 -10.05 8.16
CA ARG A 85 -5.78 -9.92 8.51
C ARG A 85 -5.15 -8.95 7.54
N MET A 86 -4.66 -7.82 8.03
CA MET A 86 -4.01 -6.81 7.22
C MET A 86 -2.51 -6.83 7.45
N TRP A 87 -1.77 -6.57 6.38
CA TRP A 87 -0.33 -6.39 6.46
C TRP A 87 -0.01 -5.21 7.40
N PRO A 88 1.08 -5.26 8.19
CA PRO A 88 1.35 -4.21 9.17
C PRO A 88 1.50 -2.84 8.51
N LEU A 89 1.11 -1.80 9.22
CA LEU A 89 1.14 -0.46 8.68
C LEU A 89 2.58 0.04 8.48
N GLU A 90 3.48 -0.34 9.38
CA GLU A 90 4.92 -0.09 9.31
C GLU A 90 5.50 -0.61 7.99
N ASP A 91 5.17 -1.86 7.65
CA ASP A 91 5.61 -2.49 6.41
C ASP A 91 4.92 -1.89 5.16
N HIS A 92 3.68 -1.44 5.27
CA HIS A 92 3.02 -0.69 4.18
C HIS A 92 3.70 0.66 3.91
N VAL A 93 4.11 1.38 4.96
CA VAL A 93 4.87 2.63 4.83
C VAL A 93 6.24 2.34 4.20
N ALA A 94 6.93 1.31 4.67
CA ALA A 94 8.21 0.86 4.13
C ALA A 94 8.14 0.53 2.64
N ASP A 95 7.18 -0.30 2.23
CA ASP A 95 6.93 -0.68 0.82
C ASP A 95 6.74 0.54 -0.07
N LYS A 96 5.95 1.53 0.38
CA LYS A 96 5.65 2.75 -0.37
C LYS A 96 6.85 3.67 -0.51
N ILE A 97 7.61 3.87 0.56
CA ILE A 97 8.84 4.67 0.52
C ILE A 97 9.87 3.99 -0.40
N ALA A 98 10.04 2.67 -0.27
CA ALA A 98 10.97 1.92 -1.12
C ALA A 98 10.59 2.03 -2.60
N ALA A 99 9.33 1.74 -2.97
CA ALA A 99 8.83 1.84 -4.34
C ALA A 99 8.93 3.26 -4.93
N MET A 100 8.84 4.29 -4.10
CA MET A 100 9.04 5.68 -4.52
C MET A 100 10.49 5.95 -4.93
N TYR A 101 11.48 5.36 -4.25
CA TYR A 101 12.90 5.59 -4.52
C TYR A 101 13.56 4.55 -5.43
N GLU A 102 12.78 3.64 -5.99
CA GLU A 102 13.24 2.74 -7.05
C GLU A 102 13.52 3.46 -8.37
N ARG A 103 14.45 2.88 -9.13
CA ARG A 103 14.73 3.24 -10.51
C ARG A 103 14.52 2.03 -11.41
N HIS A 104 13.89 2.28 -12.55
CA HIS A 104 13.63 1.26 -13.55
C HIS A 104 14.37 1.63 -14.83
N SER A 105 15.41 0.86 -15.18
CA SER A 105 16.28 1.15 -16.33
C SER A 105 16.83 2.58 -16.30
N GLY A 106 17.32 3.02 -15.13
CA GLY A 106 17.86 4.36 -14.90
C GLY A 106 16.83 5.48 -14.80
N ARG A 107 15.53 5.21 -15.02
CA ARG A 107 14.45 6.21 -14.87
C ARG A 107 13.92 6.19 -13.44
N PRO A 108 13.64 7.33 -12.81
CA PRO A 108 13.04 7.32 -11.48
C PRO A 108 11.62 6.75 -11.50
N SER A 109 11.15 6.37 -10.33
CA SER A 109 9.81 5.84 -10.09
C SER A 109 8.70 6.76 -10.61
N SER A 110 7.61 6.15 -11.06
CA SER A 110 6.35 6.84 -11.42
C SER A 110 5.26 6.66 -10.35
N ARG A 111 5.63 6.17 -9.17
CA ARG A 111 4.74 5.82 -8.06
C ARG A 111 4.20 7.04 -7.29
N TYR A 112 3.75 8.09 -7.97
CA TYR A 112 3.14 9.27 -7.34
C TYR A 112 1.89 8.95 -6.50
N LYS A 113 1.25 7.79 -6.72
CA LYS A 113 0.12 7.31 -5.91
C LYS A 113 0.55 6.86 -4.52
N ASP A 114 1.73 6.26 -4.41
CA ASP A 114 2.29 5.84 -3.12
C ASP A 114 2.58 7.06 -2.23
N LEU A 115 2.91 8.22 -2.81
CA LEU A 115 2.99 9.48 -2.06
C LEU A 115 1.63 9.93 -1.51
N VAL A 116 0.52 9.77 -2.25
CA VAL A 116 -0.83 10.08 -1.74
C VAL A 116 -1.16 9.20 -0.54
N ASP A 117 -0.84 7.92 -0.64
CA ASP A 117 -1.06 6.95 0.43
C ASP A 117 -0.20 7.27 1.67
N LEU A 118 1.08 7.63 1.49
CA LEU A 118 1.95 8.05 2.59
C LEU A 118 1.41 9.30 3.29
N VAL A 119 0.88 10.27 2.55
CA VAL A 119 0.26 11.46 3.15
C VAL A 119 -0.98 11.09 3.96
N LEU A 120 -1.82 10.17 3.47
CA LEU A 120 -2.96 9.65 4.24
C LEU A 120 -2.51 8.95 5.53
N MET A 121 -1.50 8.08 5.45
CA MET A 121 -0.96 7.35 6.60
C MET A 121 -0.38 8.34 7.63
N ALA A 122 0.48 9.26 7.20
CA ALA A 122 1.08 10.28 8.06
C ALA A 122 0.02 11.19 8.73
N SER A 123 -1.08 11.48 8.04
CA SER A 123 -2.13 12.36 8.56
C SER A 123 -3.06 11.67 9.57
N ARG A 124 -3.05 10.34 9.67
CA ARG A 124 -4.12 9.60 10.36
C ARG A 124 -3.65 8.53 11.35
N ALA A 125 -2.51 7.92 11.11
CA ALA A 125 -2.12 6.73 11.85
C ALA A 125 -0.90 6.98 12.73
N GLU A 126 -0.97 6.57 13.99
CA GLU A 126 0.20 6.47 14.85
C GLU A 126 1.08 5.31 14.39
N LEU A 127 2.40 5.49 14.47
CA LEU A 127 3.38 4.50 14.01
C LEU A 127 4.55 4.41 14.99
N ASP A 128 4.97 3.19 15.28
CA ASP A 128 6.25 2.96 15.93
C ASP A 128 7.38 3.23 14.95
N GLY A 129 8.19 4.25 15.22
CA GLY A 129 9.33 4.61 14.38
C GLY A 129 10.42 3.57 14.39
N THR A 130 10.57 2.78 15.46
CA THR A 130 11.55 1.69 15.50
C THR A 130 11.16 0.59 14.52
N GLY A 131 9.92 0.10 14.60
CA GLY A 131 9.38 -0.89 13.67
C GLY A 131 9.36 -0.39 12.22
N THR A 132 8.91 0.85 11.98
CA THR A 132 8.82 1.43 10.63
C THR A 132 10.20 1.61 9.99
N HIS A 133 11.19 2.07 10.77
CA HIS A 133 12.57 2.20 10.31
C HIS A 133 13.16 0.83 9.94
N ALA A 134 13.02 -0.17 10.81
CA ALA A 134 13.50 -1.52 10.54
C ALA A 134 12.82 -2.14 9.30
N ALA A 135 11.51 -1.93 9.14
CA ALA A 135 10.75 -2.36 7.97
C ALA A 135 11.28 -1.73 6.68
N LEU A 136 11.51 -0.41 6.67
CA LEU A 136 12.02 0.30 5.50
C LEU A 136 13.40 -0.21 5.09
N HIS A 137 14.34 -0.30 6.03
CA HIS A 137 15.70 -0.74 5.71
C HIS A 137 15.75 -2.21 5.28
N THR A 138 14.99 -3.08 5.94
CA THR A 138 14.88 -4.50 5.52
C THR A 138 14.30 -4.61 4.11
N GLU A 139 13.28 -3.81 3.78
CA GLU A 139 12.67 -3.85 2.45
C GLU A 139 13.62 -3.33 1.37
N VAL A 140 14.34 -2.25 1.63
CA VAL A 140 15.37 -1.71 0.73
C VAL A 140 16.49 -2.73 0.49
N GLU A 141 16.97 -3.39 1.55
CA GLU A 141 17.97 -4.45 1.45
C GLU A 141 17.46 -5.63 0.62
N ARG A 142 16.22 -6.07 0.85
CA ARG A 142 15.58 -7.16 0.12
C ARG A 142 15.48 -6.87 -1.38
N ARG A 143 15.01 -5.68 -1.75
CA ARG A 143 14.88 -5.25 -3.16
C ARG A 143 16.24 -5.10 -3.83
N SER A 144 17.21 -4.50 -3.12
CA SER A 144 18.59 -4.37 -3.60
C SER A 144 19.21 -5.75 -3.86
N ALA A 145 19.01 -6.71 -2.96
CA ALA A 145 19.49 -8.08 -3.10
C ALA A 145 18.82 -8.82 -4.29
N ALA A 146 17.60 -8.43 -4.65
CA ALA A 146 16.90 -8.91 -5.85
C ALA A 146 17.34 -8.19 -7.15
N GLY A 147 18.31 -7.27 -7.08
CA GLY A 147 18.84 -6.53 -8.23
C GLY A 147 18.02 -5.29 -8.63
N VAL A 148 17.09 -4.85 -7.78
CA VAL A 148 16.36 -3.59 -7.97
C VAL A 148 17.29 -2.42 -7.65
N GLU A 149 17.34 -1.42 -8.54
CA GLU A 149 18.10 -0.19 -8.31
C GLU A 149 17.29 0.71 -7.37
N ILE A 150 17.74 0.83 -6.11
CA ILE A 150 17.10 1.68 -5.10
C ILE A 150 18.17 2.45 -4.34
N THR A 151 17.93 3.74 -4.11
CA THR A 151 18.83 4.58 -3.30
C THR A 151 17.98 5.53 -2.48
N LEU A 152 18.05 5.38 -1.14
CA LEU A 152 17.39 6.32 -0.25
C LEU A 152 18.16 7.64 -0.22
N PRO A 153 17.48 8.79 -0.40
CA PRO A 153 18.11 10.09 -0.26
C PRO A 153 18.40 10.40 1.22
N GLN A 154 19.22 11.41 1.49
CA GLN A 154 19.53 11.82 2.88
C GLN A 154 18.34 12.44 3.61
N GLN A 155 17.40 12.99 2.85
CA GLN A 155 16.16 13.57 3.34
C GLN A 155 15.07 13.35 2.30
N PHE A 156 13.81 13.48 2.71
CA PHE A 156 12.70 13.37 1.77
C PHE A 156 12.91 14.31 0.58
N GLU A 157 12.82 13.75 -0.61
CA GLU A 157 12.71 14.48 -1.87
C GLU A 157 11.76 13.75 -2.79
N ILE A 158 11.08 14.49 -3.66
CA ILE A 158 10.17 13.93 -4.65
C ILE A 158 11.01 13.46 -5.85
N PRO A 159 11.01 12.16 -6.22
CA PRO A 159 11.90 11.63 -7.25
C PRO A 159 11.84 12.36 -8.59
N GLU A 160 10.63 12.69 -9.07
CA GLU A 160 10.40 13.33 -10.37
C GLU A 160 9.27 14.37 -10.32
N ARG A 161 9.51 15.51 -9.66
CA ARG A 161 8.49 16.55 -9.41
C ARG A 161 7.69 16.93 -10.66
N THR A 162 8.36 17.16 -11.78
CA THR A 162 7.74 17.63 -13.02
C THR A 162 6.71 16.64 -13.56
N SER A 163 7.06 15.35 -13.60
CA SER A 163 6.16 14.31 -14.13
C SER A 163 5.09 13.89 -13.11
N TRP A 164 5.40 13.98 -11.81
CA TRP A 164 4.49 13.59 -10.74
C TRP A 164 3.37 14.60 -10.49
N SER A 165 3.63 15.90 -10.64
CA SER A 165 2.70 16.97 -10.21
C SER A 165 1.26 16.79 -10.72
N ARG A 166 1.11 16.45 -12.01
CA ARG A 166 -0.23 16.20 -12.61
C ARG A 166 -0.84 14.90 -12.07
N GLY A 167 -0.10 13.81 -12.06
CA GLY A 167 -0.58 12.49 -11.62
C GLY A 167 -0.98 12.49 -10.15
N TYR A 168 -0.12 13.03 -9.29
CA TYR A 168 -0.38 13.23 -7.87
C TYR A 168 -1.66 14.03 -7.65
N ARG A 169 -1.78 15.22 -8.26
CA ARG A 169 -2.96 16.09 -8.11
C ARG A 169 -4.25 15.39 -8.54
N THR A 170 -4.21 14.64 -9.64
CA THR A 170 -5.38 13.89 -10.12
C THR A 170 -5.85 12.88 -9.08
N VAL A 171 -4.94 12.11 -8.49
CA VAL A 171 -5.27 11.08 -7.50
C VAL A 171 -5.68 11.71 -6.17
N ALA A 172 -4.90 12.67 -5.67
CA ALA A 172 -5.17 13.39 -4.44
C ALA A 172 -6.59 14.01 -4.42
N ARG A 173 -7.03 14.63 -5.53
CA ARG A 173 -8.36 15.26 -5.63
C ARG A 173 -9.54 14.29 -5.57
N ILE A 174 -9.33 13.03 -5.93
CA ILE A 174 -10.39 12.01 -5.92
C ILE A 174 -10.34 11.13 -4.68
N THR A 175 -9.41 11.41 -3.76
CA THR A 175 -9.26 10.71 -2.47
C THR A 175 -10.03 11.49 -1.40
N PRO A 176 -11.24 11.07 -0.99
CA PRO A 176 -12.10 11.89 -0.13
C PRO A 176 -11.55 12.10 1.28
N ALA A 177 -10.70 11.18 1.74
CA ALA A 177 -10.07 11.25 3.05
C ALA A 177 -8.92 12.27 3.13
N LEU A 178 -8.48 12.83 1.99
CA LEU A 178 -7.36 13.76 1.92
C LEU A 178 -7.87 15.21 1.94
N THR A 179 -7.24 16.05 2.74
CA THR A 179 -7.60 17.48 2.79
C THR A 179 -7.12 18.22 1.54
N THR A 180 -7.81 19.29 1.17
CA THR A 180 -7.48 20.08 -0.02
C THR A 180 -6.08 20.71 0.03
N ALA A 181 -5.54 20.94 1.24
CA ALA A 181 -4.18 21.40 1.46
C ALA A 181 -3.12 20.44 0.90
N PHE A 182 -3.42 19.14 0.84
CA PHE A 182 -2.50 18.11 0.34
C PHE A 182 -2.74 17.73 -1.13
N HIS A 183 -3.57 18.48 -1.87
CA HIS A 183 -3.84 18.20 -3.29
C HIS A 183 -2.69 18.57 -4.24
N THR A 184 -1.64 19.21 -3.74
CA THR A 184 -0.43 19.57 -4.50
C THR A 184 0.81 19.01 -3.84
N LEU A 185 1.86 18.78 -4.64
CA LEU A 185 3.17 18.35 -4.12
C LEU A 185 3.71 19.35 -3.09
N ASP A 186 3.67 20.64 -3.39
CA ASP A 186 4.14 21.69 -2.47
C ASP A 186 3.33 21.73 -1.16
N GLY A 187 2.06 21.30 -1.20
CA GLY A 187 1.19 21.27 -0.03
C GLY A 187 1.48 20.08 0.91
N CYS A 188 1.84 18.92 0.36
CA CYS A 188 2.15 17.73 1.16
C CYS A 188 3.62 17.64 1.59
N GLU A 189 4.52 18.28 0.85
CA GLU A 189 5.97 18.19 1.04
C GLU A 189 6.45 18.51 2.47
N PRO A 190 5.95 19.56 3.17
CA PRO A 190 6.35 19.81 4.56
C PRO A 190 6.02 18.64 5.50
N LEU A 191 4.84 18.03 5.37
CA LEU A 191 4.45 16.87 6.17
C LEU A 191 5.33 15.65 5.85
N MET A 192 5.64 15.45 4.57
CA MET A 192 6.48 14.34 4.13
C MET A 192 7.94 14.51 4.55
N HIS A 193 8.44 15.74 4.65
CA HIS A 193 9.73 15.99 5.27
C HIS A 193 9.76 15.54 6.74
N GLU A 194 8.77 15.93 7.54
CA GLU A 194 8.69 15.53 8.95
C GLU A 194 8.48 14.03 9.12
N PHE A 195 7.67 13.42 8.24
CA PHE A 195 7.32 12.01 8.32
C PHE A 195 8.42 11.08 7.80
N VAL A 196 8.89 11.30 6.57
CA VAL A 196 9.77 10.35 5.87
C VAL A 196 11.24 10.58 6.22
N THR A 197 11.72 11.82 6.32
CA THR A 197 13.16 12.10 6.53
C THR A 197 13.77 11.36 7.73
N PRO A 198 13.12 11.31 8.91
CA PRO A 198 13.67 10.59 10.05
C PRO A 198 13.78 9.07 9.83
N LEU A 199 12.91 8.49 8.99
CA LEU A 199 12.95 7.07 8.64
C LEU A 199 14.09 6.73 7.67
N LEU A 200 14.59 7.69 6.90
CA LEU A 200 15.72 7.49 5.96
C LEU A 200 17.08 7.49 6.65
N GLY A 201 17.15 8.02 7.88
CA GLY A 201 18.40 8.18 8.62
C GLY A 201 18.97 6.88 9.18
N MET A 202 20.16 6.94 9.78
CA MET A 202 20.80 5.77 10.40
C MET A 202 20.14 5.31 11.70
N ARG A 203 19.32 6.15 12.33
CA ARG A 203 18.71 5.87 13.63
C ARG A 203 17.20 5.97 13.53
N PRO A 204 16.46 5.06 14.17
CA PRO A 204 15.01 5.13 14.19
C PRO A 204 14.53 6.37 14.95
N PRO A 205 13.44 7.01 14.51
CA PRO A 205 12.71 7.98 15.33
C PRO A 205 11.88 7.28 16.43
N GLY A 206 11.28 8.05 17.33
CA GLY A 206 10.32 7.53 18.33
C GLY A 206 8.94 7.27 17.72
N TRP A 207 7.87 7.75 18.34
CA TRP A 207 6.51 7.50 17.84
C TRP A 207 6.03 8.62 16.94
N TRP A 208 5.47 8.28 15.80
CA TRP A 208 4.78 9.26 14.97
C TRP A 208 3.45 9.64 15.61
N VAL A 209 3.22 10.93 15.79
CA VAL A 209 1.97 11.46 16.33
C VAL A 209 1.30 12.34 15.27
N PRO A 210 0.29 11.83 14.53
CA PRO A 210 -0.34 12.55 13.42
C PRO A 210 -0.87 13.94 13.82
N ALA A 211 -1.47 14.05 15.01
CA ALA A 211 -2.01 15.30 15.52
C ALA A 211 -0.93 16.38 15.73
N ARG A 212 0.34 15.99 15.85
CA ARG A 212 1.48 16.90 16.02
C ARG A 212 2.30 17.07 14.74
N GLY A 213 2.10 16.20 13.75
CA GLY A 213 2.88 16.17 12.51
C GLY A 213 4.38 15.96 12.74
N ARG A 214 4.76 15.21 13.78
CA ARG A 214 6.17 14.92 14.11
C ARG A 214 6.33 13.63 14.89
N TRP A 215 7.55 13.11 14.87
CA TRP A 215 8.01 12.02 15.74
C TRP A 215 8.31 12.51 17.16
N THR A 216 8.23 11.63 18.16
CA THR A 216 8.63 11.87 19.55
C THR A 216 10.03 11.38 19.88
#